data_AF-A0A6C0K9M3-F1
#
_entry.id   AF-A0A6C0K9M3-F1
#
_cell.length_a   1.000
_cell.length_b   1.000
_cell.length_c   1.000
_cell.angle_alpha   90.00
_cell.angle_beta   90.00
_cell.angle_gamma   90.00
#
_symmetry.space_group_name_H-M   'P 1'
#
loop_
_entity.id
_entity.type
_entity.pdbx_description
1 polymer ?
#
loop_
_entity_poly.entity_id
_entity_poly.type
_entity_poly.pdbx_seq_one_letter_code
_entity_poly.pdbx_strand_id
1 'polypeptide(L)'
;MEIKRQRKPRGLKRKRLLKGGNLKLIQEYFDNLKEDVDTYIGSIAEKLKINEDINKEEHTLFYQWALFINYISNQDKNKKEDEDIVLTVEEIENLSKSIANKIALQKAERKKELELEAKRREQDLKKRSLFKKVSEHLINLRRPFTARPFTARPATARPMTPVLGKTKRASTFLIHKNSKDNSPKKEGVKLVVSNTKKSNAVIISEFDKVFESILKNVNDNRNNKSNKGAFKTRMSIVNRIPDIDTSLPILVGKDIKDLKSRYGKIIDLIKTKCTGGFRSTICSTAASILGVEISTLYTKLKYNADNNVEITDGVLIEFINSVLPLMIKNLTDITEFEEDFDKLKNIKIDLGIKGGKKSKAVRKPANHAKPTNVAKQSKKVILGKERCIYKVKGSNKDHIKYKGTLITVADYKKLMRGLMRI
;
A
#
# COMPACT_ATOMS: atom_id res chain seq x y z
N MET A 1 -28.84 89.06 -8.00
CA MET A 1 -28.81 87.57 -8.00
C MET A 1 -27.37 87.13 -7.77
N GLU A 2 -27.11 86.28 -6.78
CA GLU A 2 -25.74 85.85 -6.45
C GLU A 2 -25.18 84.85 -7.48
N ILE A 3 -23.95 85.08 -7.96
CA ILE A 3 -23.14 84.05 -8.64
C ILE A 3 -21.93 83.76 -7.76
N LYS A 4 -22.00 82.69 -6.96
CA LYS A 4 -20.91 82.27 -6.06
C LYS A 4 -19.77 81.62 -6.84
N ARG A 5 -18.69 82.38 -7.08
CA ARG A 5 -17.42 81.84 -7.60
C ARG A 5 -16.73 80.96 -6.55
N GLN A 6 -16.72 79.65 -6.76
CA GLN A 6 -15.94 78.73 -5.91
C GLN A 6 -14.42 78.91 -6.14
N ARG A 7 -13.65 78.98 -5.04
CA ARG A 7 -12.18 78.99 -5.07
C ARG A 7 -11.65 77.56 -4.98
N LYS A 8 -10.66 77.21 -5.82
CA LYS A 8 -9.90 75.96 -5.71
C LYS A 8 -9.08 75.93 -4.41
N PRO A 9 -9.11 74.86 -3.59
CA PRO A 9 -8.08 74.61 -2.60
C PRO A 9 -6.78 74.11 -3.25
N ARG A 10 -5.65 74.43 -2.64
CA ARG A 10 -4.30 74.07 -3.11
C ARG A 10 -3.95 72.64 -2.71
N GLY A 11 -3.13 71.96 -3.51
CA GLY A 11 -2.84 70.53 -3.32
C GLY A 11 -2.05 70.21 -2.04
N LEU A 12 -2.37 69.07 -1.42
CA LEU A 12 -1.53 68.45 -0.39
C LEU A 12 -0.55 67.43 -0.99
N LYS A 13 0.63 67.33 -0.37
CA LYS A 13 1.77 66.54 -0.86
C LYS A 13 1.65 65.05 -0.51
N ARG A 14 2.11 64.23 -1.46
CA ARG A 14 2.51 62.81 -1.41
C ARG A 14 2.58 62.09 -0.05
N LYS A 15 2.01 60.87 -0.06
CA LYS A 15 2.54 59.59 0.47
C LYS A 15 3.39 59.65 1.77
N ARG A 16 2.85 59.07 2.85
CA ARG A 16 3.64 58.24 3.78
C ARG A 16 3.17 56.79 3.66
N LEU A 17 4.01 55.95 3.07
CA LEU A 17 3.86 54.49 3.11
C LEU A 17 4.18 54.00 4.53
N LEU A 18 3.26 53.25 5.14
CA LEU A 18 3.55 52.51 6.37
C LEU A 18 4.53 51.39 6.04
N LYS A 19 5.79 51.53 6.46
CA LYS A 19 6.86 50.56 6.23
C LYS A 19 6.70 49.35 7.14
N GLY A 20 6.36 48.19 6.56
CA GLY A 20 7.05 46.90 6.74
C GLY A 20 7.21 46.23 8.13
N GLY A 21 6.96 46.89 9.27
CA GLY A 21 7.20 46.33 10.60
C GLY A 21 6.12 45.34 11.03
N ASN A 22 4.86 45.77 11.01
CA ASN A 22 3.76 45.01 11.64
C ASN A 22 3.40 43.72 10.89
N LEU A 23 3.60 43.65 9.57
CA LEU A 23 3.33 42.43 8.78
C LEU A 23 4.18 41.24 9.25
N LYS A 24 5.40 41.47 9.74
CA LYS A 24 6.28 40.40 10.20
C LYS A 24 5.86 39.85 11.57
N LEU A 25 5.50 40.75 12.50
CA LEU A 25 4.91 40.38 13.80
C LEU A 25 3.57 39.67 13.66
N ILE A 26 2.73 40.10 12.70
CA ILE A 26 1.46 39.44 12.39
C ILE A 26 1.69 38.05 11.79
N GLN A 27 2.66 37.90 10.87
CA GLN A 27 3.02 36.60 10.29
C GLN A 27 3.58 35.64 11.35
N GLU A 28 4.48 36.11 12.22
CA GLU A 28 5.09 35.33 13.31
C GLU A 28 4.05 34.90 14.35
N TYR A 29 3.07 35.77 14.65
CA TYR A 29 1.90 35.41 15.47
C TYR A 29 1.04 34.32 14.81
N PHE A 30 0.81 34.39 13.49
CA PHE A 30 0.03 33.38 12.78
C PHE A 30 0.75 32.05 12.59
N ASP A 31 2.07 32.06 12.39
CA ASP A 31 2.87 30.83 12.28
C ASP A 31 2.90 30.09 13.63
N ASN A 32 3.03 30.81 14.75
CA ASN A 32 2.87 30.23 16.10
C ASN A 32 1.45 29.68 16.33
N LEU A 33 0.40 30.43 16.00
CA LEU A 33 -0.99 29.99 16.13
C LEU A 33 -1.27 28.72 15.31
N LYS A 34 -0.62 28.58 14.15
CA LYS A 34 -0.72 27.40 13.30
C LYS A 34 0.02 26.20 13.90
N GLU A 35 1.19 26.40 14.48
CA GLU A 35 1.93 25.33 15.18
C GLU A 35 1.16 24.84 16.42
N ASP A 36 0.51 25.74 17.16
CA ASP A 36 -0.42 25.40 18.24
C ASP A 36 -1.62 24.60 17.74
N VAL A 37 -2.25 25.00 16.63
CA VAL A 37 -3.40 24.29 16.03
C VAL A 37 -3.00 22.91 15.48
N ASP A 38 -1.87 22.79 14.78
CA ASP A 38 -1.39 21.50 14.27
C ASP A 38 -0.97 20.57 15.43
N THR A 39 -0.39 21.11 16.50
CA THR A 39 -0.10 20.37 17.74
C THR A 39 -1.39 19.94 18.46
N TYR A 40 -2.42 20.80 18.46
CA TYR A 40 -3.72 20.51 19.05
C TYR A 40 -4.51 19.46 18.24
N ILE A 41 -4.46 19.51 16.91
CA ILE A 41 -5.00 18.46 16.02
C ILE A 41 -4.24 17.14 16.23
N GLY A 42 -2.93 17.18 16.43
CA GLY A 42 -2.12 16.03 16.83
C GLY A 42 -2.59 15.42 18.15
N SER A 43 -2.79 16.26 19.17
CA SER A 43 -3.33 15.90 20.48
C SER A 43 -4.74 15.30 20.39
N ILE A 44 -5.65 15.90 19.61
CA ILE A 44 -6.99 15.31 19.35
C ILE A 44 -6.86 13.98 18.62
N ALA A 45 -6.01 13.85 17.59
CA ALA A 45 -5.80 12.59 16.87
C ALA A 45 -5.11 11.50 17.72
N GLU A 46 -4.49 11.87 18.84
CA GLU A 46 -3.94 10.96 19.85
C GLU A 46 -4.98 10.60 20.92
N LYS A 47 -5.73 11.58 21.45
CA LYS A 47 -6.87 11.37 22.37
C LYS A 47 -8.00 10.57 21.72
N LEU A 48 -8.27 10.74 20.42
CA LEU A 48 -9.23 9.90 19.67
C LEU A 48 -8.76 8.44 19.49
N LYS A 49 -7.51 8.09 19.82
CA LYS A 49 -7.07 6.70 20.00
C LYS A 49 -7.26 6.20 21.44
N ILE A 50 -7.45 7.11 22.40
CA ILE A 50 -7.58 6.86 23.84
C ILE A 50 -8.99 7.27 24.30
N ASN A 51 -9.99 6.57 23.73
CA ASN A 51 -11.25 6.14 24.34
C ASN A 51 -11.97 7.02 25.41
N GLU A 52 -11.91 8.35 25.34
CA GLU A 52 -12.64 9.27 26.23
C GLU A 52 -13.78 10.02 25.49
N ASP A 53 -14.78 10.43 26.29
CA ASP A 53 -16.00 11.07 25.82
C ASP A 53 -15.76 12.52 25.38
N ILE A 54 -16.41 12.92 24.29
CA ILE A 54 -16.30 14.28 23.75
C ILE A 54 -17.17 15.22 24.59
N ASN A 55 -16.52 16.17 25.28
CA ASN A 55 -17.19 17.25 25.99
C ASN A 55 -17.63 18.37 25.02
N LYS A 56 -18.54 19.26 25.45
CA LYS A 56 -19.07 20.39 24.65
C LYS A 56 -17.99 21.28 24.03
N GLU A 57 -16.80 21.31 24.62
CA GLU A 57 -15.65 22.13 24.20
C GLU A 57 -15.16 21.82 22.78
N GLU A 58 -15.17 20.55 22.34
CA GLU A 58 -14.70 20.21 20.98
C GLU A 58 -15.64 20.76 19.88
N HIS A 59 -16.94 20.91 20.17
CA HIS A 59 -17.88 21.57 19.24
C HIS A 59 -17.57 23.06 19.09
N THR A 60 -17.19 23.72 20.19
CA THR A 60 -16.77 25.13 20.19
C THR A 60 -15.53 25.34 19.33
N LEU A 61 -14.56 24.43 19.41
CA LEU A 61 -13.32 24.47 18.61
C LEU A 61 -13.57 24.21 17.12
N PHE A 62 -14.45 23.26 16.78
CA PHE A 62 -14.81 23.00 15.38
C PHE A 62 -15.54 24.22 14.74
N TYR A 63 -16.41 24.86 15.52
CA TYR A 63 -17.10 26.09 15.13
C TYR A 63 -16.13 27.28 14.99
N GLN A 64 -15.19 27.46 15.93
CA GLN A 64 -14.13 28.48 15.83
C GLN A 64 -13.24 28.28 14.59
N TRP A 65 -12.89 27.04 14.27
CA TRP A 65 -12.11 26.71 13.06
C TRP A 65 -12.89 27.00 11.77
N ALA A 66 -14.18 26.68 11.72
CA ALA A 66 -15.01 26.98 10.56
C ALA A 66 -15.22 28.49 10.35
N LEU A 67 -15.39 29.27 11.42
CA LEU A 67 -15.39 30.74 11.38
C LEU A 67 -14.04 31.30 10.89
N PHE A 68 -12.92 30.71 11.34
CA PHE A 68 -11.59 31.11 10.88
C PHE A 68 -11.37 30.85 9.39
N ILE A 69 -11.78 29.69 8.87
CA ILE A 69 -11.70 29.37 7.44
C ILE A 69 -12.54 30.38 6.63
N ASN A 70 -13.77 30.68 7.05
CA ASN A 70 -14.60 31.68 6.38
C ASN A 70 -13.96 33.09 6.42
N TYR A 71 -13.38 33.50 7.55
CA TYR A 71 -12.66 34.77 7.66
C TYR A 71 -11.45 34.85 6.71
N ILE A 72 -10.66 33.77 6.60
CA ILE A 72 -9.50 33.73 5.70
C ILE A 72 -9.93 33.81 4.22
N SER A 73 -10.99 33.09 3.82
CA SER A 73 -11.54 33.19 2.46
C SER A 73 -11.94 34.63 2.11
N ASN A 74 -12.56 35.35 3.05
CA ASN A 74 -13.03 36.73 2.86
C ASN A 74 -11.93 37.82 2.89
N GLN A 75 -10.68 37.46 3.18
CA GLN A 75 -9.54 38.40 3.17
C GLN A 75 -8.88 38.54 1.79
N ASP A 76 -9.09 37.59 0.87
CA ASP A 76 -8.36 37.49 -0.40
C ASP A 76 -8.94 38.38 -1.53
N LYS A 77 -9.25 39.64 -1.17
CA LYS A 77 -10.04 40.64 -1.93
C LYS A 77 -9.44 41.14 -3.27
N ASN A 78 -8.46 40.43 -3.83
CA ASN A 78 -7.83 40.76 -5.11
C ASN A 78 -8.17 39.75 -6.24
N LYS A 79 -9.02 38.75 -5.98
CA LYS A 79 -9.59 37.89 -7.02
C LYS A 79 -10.85 38.54 -7.59
N LYS A 80 -11.04 38.42 -8.90
CA LYS A 80 -12.16 39.02 -9.64
C LYS A 80 -13.37 38.08 -9.62
N GLU A 81 -14.53 38.65 -9.29
CA GLU A 81 -15.84 38.44 -9.94
C GLU A 81 -16.24 37.02 -10.41
N ASP A 82 -15.81 35.97 -9.71
CA ASP A 82 -16.58 34.74 -9.57
C ASP A 82 -17.36 34.83 -8.24
N GLU A 83 -18.60 34.32 -8.18
CA GLU A 83 -19.50 34.51 -7.03
C GLU A 83 -18.96 33.84 -5.75
N ASP A 84 -18.29 34.63 -4.90
CA ASP A 84 -17.79 34.17 -3.60
C ASP A 84 -18.97 33.77 -2.69
N ILE A 85 -19.10 32.47 -2.44
CA ILE A 85 -20.12 31.90 -1.54
C ILE A 85 -19.73 32.21 -0.09
N VAL A 86 -20.15 33.39 0.39
CA VAL A 86 -19.99 33.81 1.79
C VAL A 86 -20.98 33.01 2.65
N LEU A 87 -20.49 31.94 3.28
CA LEU A 87 -21.28 31.17 4.25
C LEU A 87 -21.65 32.05 5.44
N THR A 88 -22.93 32.03 5.80
CA THR A 88 -23.45 32.69 7.00
C THR A 88 -23.00 31.97 8.27
N VAL A 89 -23.05 32.68 9.40
CA VAL A 89 -22.72 32.13 10.72
C VAL A 89 -23.63 30.94 11.07
N GLU A 90 -24.90 31.00 10.67
CA GLU A 90 -25.89 29.94 10.90
C GLU A 90 -25.63 28.69 10.05
N GLU A 91 -25.26 28.85 8.77
CA GLU A 91 -24.82 27.73 7.93
C GLU A 91 -23.56 27.04 8.50
N ILE A 92 -22.62 27.82 9.03
CA ILE A 92 -21.43 27.30 9.70
C ILE A 92 -21.79 26.50 10.96
N GLU A 93 -22.72 27.00 11.78
CA GLU A 93 -23.19 26.27 12.96
C GLU A 93 -23.91 24.97 12.59
N ASN A 94 -24.74 25.00 11.54
CA ASN A 94 -25.44 23.84 11.03
C ASN A 94 -24.51 22.79 10.40
N LEU A 95 -23.46 23.22 9.69
CA LEU A 95 -22.40 22.34 9.20
C LEU A 95 -21.61 21.71 10.37
N SER A 96 -21.26 22.48 11.40
CA SER A 96 -20.60 21.98 12.61
C SER A 96 -21.44 20.89 13.31
N LYS A 97 -22.72 21.16 13.56
CA LYS A 97 -23.66 20.18 14.15
C LYS A 97 -23.79 18.92 13.28
N SER A 98 -23.88 19.07 11.96
CA SER A 98 -23.96 17.94 11.01
C SER A 98 -22.71 17.06 11.04
N ILE A 99 -21.51 17.66 11.10
CA ILE A 99 -20.24 16.95 11.20
C ILE A 99 -20.12 16.23 12.56
N ALA A 100 -20.45 16.91 13.67
CA ALA A 100 -20.43 16.31 15.01
C ALA A 100 -21.36 15.09 15.10
N ASN A 101 -22.58 15.17 14.55
CA ASN A 101 -23.52 14.06 14.49
C ASN A 101 -22.99 12.87 13.65
N LYS A 102 -22.34 13.13 12.50
CA LYS A 102 -21.70 12.09 11.70
C LYS A 102 -20.56 11.39 12.44
N ILE A 103 -19.75 12.14 13.19
CA ILE A 103 -18.65 11.58 14.02
C ILE A 103 -19.22 10.72 15.15
N ALA A 104 -20.27 11.19 15.84
CA ALA A 104 -20.94 10.42 16.90
C ALA A 104 -21.53 9.09 16.36
N LEU A 105 -22.17 9.13 15.19
CA LEU A 105 -22.71 7.94 14.52
C LEU A 105 -21.61 6.94 14.16
N GLN A 106 -20.50 7.38 13.56
CA GLN A 106 -19.35 6.52 13.26
C GLN A 106 -18.70 5.91 14.52
N LYS A 107 -18.63 6.67 15.63
CA LYS A 107 -18.18 6.11 16.92
C LYS A 107 -19.12 5.01 17.42
N ALA A 108 -20.44 5.20 17.32
CA ALA A 108 -21.43 4.22 17.71
C ALA A 108 -21.37 2.93 16.86
N GLU A 109 -21.16 3.06 15.55
CA GLU A 109 -20.97 1.92 14.64
C GLU A 109 -19.71 1.12 14.98
N ARG A 110 -18.56 1.77 15.18
CA ARG A 110 -17.33 1.10 15.62
C ARG A 110 -17.48 0.40 16.96
N LYS A 111 -18.23 0.98 17.90
CA LYS A 111 -18.50 0.35 19.21
C LYS A 111 -19.28 -0.96 19.03
N LYS A 112 -20.30 -0.98 18.16
CA LYS A 112 -21.04 -2.21 17.79
C LYS A 112 -20.16 -3.24 17.09
N GLU A 113 -19.27 -2.81 16.19
CA GLU A 113 -18.34 -3.71 15.50
C GLU A 113 -17.35 -4.38 16.48
N LEU A 114 -16.77 -3.61 17.40
CA LEU A 114 -15.86 -4.12 18.44
C LEU A 114 -16.58 -5.09 19.39
N GLU A 115 -17.82 -4.81 19.77
CA GLU A 115 -18.63 -5.72 20.59
C GLU A 115 -18.94 -7.03 19.86
N LEU A 116 -19.24 -6.96 18.56
CA LEU A 116 -19.43 -8.14 17.70
C LEU A 116 -18.13 -8.95 17.54
N GLU A 117 -16.98 -8.29 17.40
CA GLU A 117 -15.69 -8.96 17.34
C GLU A 117 -15.34 -9.66 18.67
N ALA A 118 -15.61 -9.02 19.81
CA ALA A 118 -15.45 -9.62 21.13
C ALA A 118 -16.30 -10.90 21.28
N LYS A 119 -17.58 -10.86 20.89
CA LYS A 119 -18.48 -12.04 20.88
C LYS A 119 -17.95 -13.17 19.98
N ARG A 120 -17.39 -12.84 18.80
CA ARG A 120 -16.76 -13.85 17.91
C ARG A 120 -15.53 -14.49 18.57
N ARG A 121 -14.64 -13.68 19.17
CA ARG A 121 -13.45 -14.18 19.89
C ARG A 121 -13.84 -15.10 21.07
N GLU A 122 -14.89 -14.76 21.80
CA GLU A 122 -15.42 -15.60 22.88
C GLU A 122 -15.94 -16.96 22.38
N GLN A 123 -16.70 -16.96 21.28
CA GLN A 123 -17.17 -18.20 20.63
C GLN A 123 -16.00 -19.07 20.16
N ASP A 124 -14.95 -18.48 19.59
CA ASP A 124 -13.78 -19.24 19.14
C ASP A 124 -12.95 -19.79 20.31
N LEU A 125 -12.88 -19.09 21.45
CA LEU A 125 -12.32 -19.64 22.68
C LEU A 125 -13.14 -20.83 23.21
N LYS A 126 -14.47 -20.75 23.17
CA LYS A 126 -15.37 -21.88 23.51
C LYS A 126 -15.17 -23.07 22.57
N LYS A 127 -15.04 -22.87 21.26
CA LYS A 127 -14.70 -23.94 20.29
C LYS A 127 -13.33 -24.57 20.57
N ARG A 128 -12.32 -23.75 20.87
CA ARG A 128 -10.95 -24.23 21.19
C ARG A 128 -10.91 -25.05 22.49
N SER A 129 -11.67 -24.66 23.52
CA SER A 129 -11.72 -25.43 24.78
C SER A 129 -12.44 -26.77 24.60
N LEU A 130 -13.52 -26.82 23.81
CA LEU A 130 -14.16 -28.07 23.41
C LEU A 130 -13.21 -28.97 22.60
N PHE A 131 -12.54 -28.43 21.58
CA PHE A 131 -11.57 -29.20 20.79
C PHE A 131 -10.43 -29.76 21.64
N LYS A 132 -9.94 -28.97 22.61
CA LYS A 132 -8.92 -29.44 23.58
C LYS A 132 -9.44 -30.63 24.39
N LYS A 133 -10.63 -30.54 24.99
CA LYS A 133 -11.25 -31.66 25.74
C LYS A 133 -11.41 -32.92 24.89
N VAL A 134 -11.88 -32.78 23.64
CA VAL A 134 -12.00 -33.91 22.69
C VAL A 134 -10.63 -34.52 22.38
N SER A 135 -9.61 -33.69 22.14
CA SER A 135 -8.25 -34.17 21.86
C SER A 135 -7.62 -34.91 23.05
N GLU A 136 -7.84 -34.43 24.28
CA GLU A 136 -7.36 -35.10 25.51
C GLU A 136 -8.07 -36.44 25.73
N HIS A 137 -9.37 -36.52 25.46
CA HIS A 137 -10.13 -37.77 25.53
C HIS A 137 -9.64 -38.79 24.48
N LEU A 138 -9.41 -38.36 23.23
CA LEU A 138 -8.84 -39.22 22.17
C LEU A 138 -7.41 -39.69 22.47
N ILE A 139 -6.58 -38.85 23.12
CA ILE A 139 -5.25 -39.24 23.57
C ILE A 139 -5.33 -40.30 24.68
N ASN A 140 -6.26 -40.16 25.62
CA ASN A 140 -6.46 -41.14 26.69
C ASN A 140 -6.96 -42.50 26.15
N LEU A 141 -7.90 -42.49 25.20
CA LEU A 141 -8.35 -43.71 24.50
C LEU A 141 -7.24 -44.37 23.67
N ARG A 142 -6.24 -43.60 23.22
CA ARG A 142 -5.08 -44.10 22.46
C ARG A 142 -3.89 -44.55 23.30
N ARG A 143 -3.95 -44.52 24.64
CA ARG A 143 -2.89 -45.14 25.46
C ARG A 143 -3.06 -46.66 25.42
N PRO A 144 -2.19 -47.42 24.73
CA PRO A 144 -2.31 -48.87 24.74
C PRO A 144 -2.02 -49.37 26.17
N PHE A 145 -2.82 -50.33 26.65
CA PHE A 145 -2.54 -51.11 27.85
C PHE A 145 -1.34 -52.04 27.58
N THR A 146 -0.15 -51.46 27.49
CA THR A 146 1.11 -52.18 27.36
C THR A 146 2.00 -51.88 28.56
N ALA A 147 1.56 -52.36 29.72
CA ALA A 147 2.47 -52.70 30.81
C ALA A 147 3.37 -53.86 30.36
N ARG A 148 4.36 -53.58 29.51
CA ARG A 148 5.40 -54.56 29.17
C ARG A 148 6.35 -54.69 30.36
N PRO A 149 6.57 -55.90 30.91
CA PRO A 149 7.53 -56.09 31.98
C PRO A 149 8.96 -55.78 31.52
N PHE A 150 9.77 -55.23 32.44
CA PHE A 150 11.10 -54.69 32.21
C PHE A 150 12.20 -55.76 32.14
N THR A 151 12.09 -56.76 31.25
CA THR A 151 13.06 -57.88 31.17
C THR A 151 13.37 -58.34 29.73
N ALA A 152 14.15 -57.55 28.99
CA ALA A 152 15.11 -58.02 27.96
C ALA A 152 15.94 -56.86 27.38
N ARG A 153 17.24 -56.81 27.67
CA ARG A 153 18.22 -56.06 26.86
C ARG A 153 18.93 -57.04 25.92
N PRO A 154 18.87 -56.88 24.59
CA PRO A 154 19.87 -57.49 23.71
C PRO A 154 21.16 -56.66 23.80
N ALA A 155 22.30 -57.36 23.89
CA ALA A 155 23.62 -56.74 23.93
C ALA A 155 24.23 -56.58 22.52
N THR A 156 25.27 -55.75 22.43
CA THR A 156 26.25 -55.67 21.33
C THR A 156 25.77 -55.22 19.94
N ALA A 157 26.03 -53.95 19.62
CA ALA A 157 26.37 -53.52 18.26
C ALA A 157 27.56 -52.52 18.36
N ARG A 158 28.66 -52.78 17.65
CA ARG A 158 29.92 -52.03 17.76
C ARG A 158 29.90 -50.74 16.92
N PRO A 159 30.59 -49.66 17.33
CA PRO A 159 30.76 -48.46 16.50
C PRO A 159 31.85 -48.68 15.44
N MET A 160 31.59 -48.26 14.20
CA MET A 160 32.62 -48.19 13.14
C MET A 160 33.28 -46.80 13.08
N THR A 161 34.61 -46.80 12.98
CA THR A 161 35.46 -45.62 12.86
C THR A 161 35.56 -45.12 11.42
N PRO A 162 35.47 -43.80 11.15
CA PRO A 162 35.74 -43.24 9.83
C PRO A 162 37.25 -43.02 9.60
N VAL A 163 37.72 -43.46 8.42
CA VAL A 163 39.12 -43.39 7.97
C VAL A 163 39.51 -41.95 7.56
N LEU A 164 40.75 -41.54 7.87
CA LEU A 164 41.33 -40.26 7.39
C LEU A 164 41.78 -40.37 5.93
N GLY A 165 41.20 -39.55 5.05
CA GLY A 165 41.75 -39.24 3.73
C GLY A 165 42.51 -37.91 3.72
N LYS A 166 43.84 -37.95 3.51
CA LYS A 166 44.67 -36.75 3.26
C LYS A 166 44.86 -36.57 1.75
N THR A 167 44.64 -35.35 1.22
CA THR A 167 45.22 -34.92 -0.07
C THR A 167 45.86 -33.54 0.05
N LYS A 168 46.90 -33.29 -0.74
CA LYS A 168 47.83 -32.14 -0.66
C LYS A 168 47.50 -31.06 -1.71
N ARG A 169 48.16 -29.90 -1.55
CA ARG A 169 48.65 -28.88 -2.54
C ARG A 169 48.36 -29.14 -4.03
N ALA A 170 48.20 -28.15 -4.92
CA ALA A 170 48.60 -26.72 -4.88
C ALA A 170 47.44 -25.81 -5.40
N SER A 171 47.55 -24.66 -6.09
CA SER A 171 48.69 -23.88 -6.65
C SER A 171 48.33 -22.39 -6.85
N THR A 172 49.33 -21.58 -7.20
CA THR A 172 49.31 -20.19 -7.68
C THR A 172 48.67 -20.00 -9.07
N PHE A 173 47.98 -18.86 -9.29
CA PHE A 173 48.20 -18.03 -10.49
C PHE A 173 47.87 -16.55 -10.21
N LEU A 174 48.81 -15.67 -10.55
CA LEU A 174 48.65 -14.21 -10.58
C LEU A 174 48.36 -13.78 -12.01
N ILE A 175 47.34 -12.96 -12.24
CA ILE A 175 47.26 -12.10 -13.44
C ILE A 175 46.72 -10.72 -13.02
N HIS A 176 47.59 -9.70 -13.10
CA HIS A 176 47.17 -8.30 -13.24
C HIS A 176 46.71 -8.05 -14.69
N LYS A 177 45.72 -7.18 -14.88
CA LYS A 177 45.80 -6.09 -15.87
C LYS A 177 44.74 -5.01 -15.65
N ASN A 178 45.13 -3.79 -16.00
CA ASN A 178 44.34 -2.56 -15.91
C ASN A 178 43.35 -2.48 -17.08
N SER A 179 42.29 -1.65 -16.97
CA SER A 179 42.22 -0.41 -17.78
C SER A 179 40.93 0.40 -17.60
N LYS A 180 41.14 1.72 -17.56
CA LYS A 180 40.31 2.81 -18.12
C LYS A 180 38.87 2.98 -17.66
N ASP A 181 38.71 4.01 -16.83
CA ASP A 181 37.56 4.91 -16.83
C ASP A 181 37.14 5.34 -18.24
N ASN A 182 35.83 5.46 -18.45
CA ASN A 182 35.22 6.30 -19.48
C ASN A 182 33.81 6.68 -19.00
N SER A 183 33.69 7.82 -18.32
CA SER A 183 32.42 8.40 -17.88
C SER A 183 31.86 9.34 -18.95
N PRO A 184 30.69 9.05 -19.56
CA PRO A 184 30.07 9.99 -20.48
C PRO A 184 29.48 11.17 -19.71
N LYS A 185 29.67 12.38 -20.25
CA LYS A 185 29.12 13.64 -19.71
C LYS A 185 27.59 13.57 -19.73
N LYS A 186 26.93 13.89 -18.61
CA LYS A 186 25.48 14.08 -18.58
C LYS A 186 25.12 15.48 -19.07
N GLU A 187 24.47 15.55 -20.21
CA GLU A 187 23.76 16.77 -20.63
C GLU A 187 22.51 16.96 -19.77
N GLY A 188 22.31 18.18 -19.27
CA GLY A 188 21.24 18.51 -18.35
C GLY A 188 19.91 18.79 -19.05
N VAL A 189 19.15 17.73 -19.35
CA VAL A 189 17.77 17.89 -19.84
C VAL A 189 16.91 18.53 -18.73
N LYS A 190 16.58 19.82 -18.90
CA LYS A 190 15.62 20.53 -18.05
C LYS A 190 14.21 20.01 -18.32
N LEU A 191 13.76 19.05 -17.52
CA LEU A 191 12.34 18.67 -17.44
C LEU A 191 11.53 19.84 -16.86
N VAL A 192 10.86 20.58 -17.75
CA VAL A 192 9.87 21.60 -17.37
C VAL A 192 8.59 20.87 -16.96
N VAL A 193 8.40 20.68 -15.66
CA VAL A 193 7.20 20.06 -15.10
C VAL A 193 6.13 21.13 -14.87
N SER A 194 5.24 21.31 -15.84
CA SER A 194 4.03 22.12 -15.68
C SER A 194 3.02 21.38 -14.79
N ASN A 195 2.94 21.76 -13.51
CA ASN A 195 2.06 21.15 -12.50
C ASN A 195 0.56 21.53 -12.66
N THR A 196 0.03 21.50 -13.88
CA THR A 196 -1.42 21.61 -14.12
C THR A 196 -2.08 20.26 -13.83
N LYS A 197 -2.75 20.14 -12.68
CA LYS A 197 -3.49 18.94 -12.31
C LYS A 197 -4.60 18.68 -13.35
N LYS A 198 -4.52 17.56 -14.08
CA LYS A 198 -5.56 17.15 -15.03
C LYS A 198 -6.90 16.94 -14.31
N SER A 199 -8.00 17.22 -15.01
CA SER A 199 -9.34 16.91 -14.51
C SER A 199 -9.60 15.40 -14.53
N ASN A 200 -10.49 14.93 -13.64
CA ASN A 200 -10.82 13.50 -13.54
C ASN A 200 -11.34 12.94 -14.87
N ALA A 201 -12.16 13.69 -15.60
CA ALA A 201 -12.67 13.29 -16.92
C ALA A 201 -11.55 13.01 -17.95
N VAL A 202 -10.49 13.82 -17.97
CA VAL A 202 -9.32 13.58 -18.84
C VAL A 202 -8.59 12.31 -18.42
N ILE A 203 -8.36 12.12 -17.11
CA ILE A 203 -7.70 10.93 -16.57
C ILE A 203 -8.50 9.65 -16.88
N ILE A 204 -9.83 9.70 -16.73
CA ILE A 204 -10.74 8.59 -17.06
C ILE A 204 -10.66 8.26 -18.56
N SER A 205 -10.70 9.26 -19.44
CA SER A 205 -10.59 9.06 -20.90
C SER A 205 -9.22 8.52 -21.34
N GLU A 206 -8.13 9.02 -20.75
CA GLU A 206 -6.78 8.51 -21.00
C GLU A 206 -6.64 7.06 -20.53
N PHE A 207 -7.12 6.73 -19.32
CA PHE A 207 -7.10 5.37 -18.81
C PHE A 207 -7.91 4.41 -19.69
N ASP A 208 -9.11 4.82 -20.12
CA ASP A 208 -9.99 3.95 -20.91
C ASP A 208 -9.37 3.54 -22.25
N LYS A 209 -8.72 4.48 -22.94
CA LYS A 209 -8.00 4.20 -24.21
C LYS A 209 -6.89 3.16 -24.02
N VAL A 210 -6.14 3.26 -22.92
CA VAL A 210 -5.07 2.32 -22.59
C VAL A 210 -5.65 0.97 -22.14
N PHE A 211 -6.72 0.98 -21.37
CA PHE A 211 -7.42 -0.22 -20.93
C PHE A 211 -8.04 -0.97 -22.11
N GLU A 212 -8.61 -0.25 -23.08
CA GLU A 212 -9.11 -0.82 -24.35
C GLU A 212 -8.01 -1.43 -25.19
N SER A 213 -6.88 -0.72 -25.39
CA SER A 213 -5.71 -1.23 -26.10
C SER A 213 -5.26 -2.57 -25.52
N ILE A 214 -5.15 -2.62 -24.18
CA ILE A 214 -4.77 -3.84 -23.46
C ILE A 214 -5.80 -4.95 -23.64
N LEU A 215 -7.11 -4.66 -23.52
CA LEU A 215 -8.16 -5.66 -23.70
C LEU A 215 -8.22 -6.21 -25.13
N LYS A 216 -8.02 -5.36 -26.17
CA LYS A 216 -7.90 -5.78 -27.57
C LYS A 216 -6.72 -6.72 -27.77
N ASN A 217 -5.53 -6.29 -27.37
CA ASN A 217 -4.31 -7.10 -27.44
C ASN A 217 -4.43 -8.44 -26.68
N VAL A 218 -5.17 -8.49 -25.58
CA VAL A 218 -5.49 -9.77 -24.89
C VAL A 218 -6.49 -10.62 -25.69
N ASN A 219 -7.58 -10.03 -26.18
CA ASN A 219 -8.60 -10.73 -26.96
C ASN A 219 -8.02 -11.38 -28.22
N ASP A 220 -7.15 -10.65 -28.93
CA ASP A 220 -6.64 -11.07 -30.23
C ASP A 220 -5.54 -12.14 -30.07
N ASN A 221 -4.73 -12.04 -29.02
CA ASN A 221 -3.66 -13.01 -28.75
C ASN A 221 -4.08 -14.27 -27.98
N ARG A 222 -5.26 -14.32 -27.33
CA ARG A 222 -5.65 -15.49 -26.50
C ARG A 222 -5.73 -16.82 -27.26
N ASN A 223 -6.11 -16.76 -28.54
CA ASN A 223 -6.19 -17.92 -29.42
C ASN A 223 -4.89 -18.21 -30.17
N ASN A 224 -3.88 -17.33 -30.06
CA ASN A 224 -2.65 -17.45 -30.83
C ASN A 224 -1.73 -18.54 -30.24
N LYS A 225 -1.58 -19.65 -30.98
CA LYS A 225 -0.79 -20.82 -30.54
C LYS A 225 0.73 -20.56 -30.48
N SER A 226 1.25 -19.46 -31.04
CA SER A 226 2.68 -19.12 -30.96
C SER A 226 3.09 -18.50 -29.61
N ASN A 227 2.19 -17.77 -28.94
CA ASN A 227 2.49 -16.99 -27.73
C ASN A 227 2.52 -17.85 -26.45
N LYS A 228 3.33 -18.92 -26.45
CA LYS A 228 3.32 -19.98 -25.42
C LYS A 228 4.04 -19.65 -24.11
N GLY A 229 4.85 -18.59 -24.05
CA GLY A 229 5.73 -18.28 -22.91
C GLY A 229 5.10 -17.39 -21.83
N ALA A 230 5.70 -16.20 -21.64
CA ALA A 230 5.35 -15.27 -20.59
C ALA A 230 3.91 -14.75 -20.68
N PHE A 231 3.45 -14.40 -21.90
CA PHE A 231 2.10 -13.88 -22.14
C PHE A 231 1.02 -14.83 -21.63
N LYS A 232 1.03 -16.11 -22.09
CA LYS A 232 0.04 -17.10 -21.65
C LYS A 232 0.06 -17.35 -20.15
N THR A 233 1.24 -17.37 -19.53
CA THR A 233 1.34 -17.52 -18.06
C THR A 233 0.73 -16.34 -17.32
N ARG A 234 0.98 -15.11 -17.77
CA ARG A 234 0.46 -13.88 -17.13
C ARG A 234 -1.02 -13.67 -17.39
N MET A 235 -1.48 -13.85 -18.63
CA MET A 235 -2.91 -13.75 -18.98
C MET A 235 -3.73 -14.93 -18.47
N SER A 236 -3.11 -16.04 -18.05
CA SER A 236 -3.82 -17.05 -17.26
C SER A 236 -4.45 -16.49 -15.97
N ILE A 237 -3.98 -15.33 -15.45
CA ILE A 237 -4.65 -14.61 -14.35
C ILE A 237 -6.02 -14.08 -14.78
N VAL A 238 -6.10 -13.47 -15.96
CA VAL A 238 -7.36 -12.96 -16.55
C VAL A 238 -8.29 -14.14 -16.84
N ASN A 239 -7.77 -15.20 -17.47
CA ASN A 239 -8.53 -16.39 -17.84
C ASN A 239 -8.90 -17.29 -16.64
N ARG A 240 -8.33 -17.05 -15.44
CA ARG A 240 -8.67 -17.75 -14.19
C ARG A 240 -9.80 -17.10 -13.41
N ILE A 241 -10.21 -15.88 -13.76
CA ILE A 241 -11.48 -15.35 -13.25
C ILE A 241 -12.58 -15.99 -14.12
N PRO A 242 -13.46 -16.84 -13.56
CA PRO A 242 -14.50 -17.49 -14.34
C PRO A 242 -15.32 -16.49 -15.13
N ASP A 243 -15.69 -16.86 -16.36
CA ASP A 243 -16.51 -16.07 -17.29
C ASP A 243 -15.94 -14.73 -17.80
N ILE A 244 -14.79 -14.22 -17.32
CA ILE A 244 -14.19 -13.01 -17.92
C ILE A 244 -13.58 -13.30 -19.31
N ASP A 245 -12.93 -14.45 -19.51
CA ASP A 245 -12.36 -14.83 -20.82
C ASP A 245 -13.45 -14.94 -21.90
N THR A 246 -14.55 -15.64 -21.61
CA THR A 246 -15.69 -15.74 -22.52
C THR A 246 -16.36 -14.39 -22.80
N SER A 247 -16.23 -13.43 -21.87
CA SER A 247 -16.83 -12.10 -21.96
C SER A 247 -15.89 -11.01 -22.48
N LEU A 248 -14.60 -11.31 -22.75
CA LEU A 248 -13.66 -10.35 -23.30
C LEU A 248 -14.14 -9.67 -24.60
N PRO A 249 -14.75 -10.41 -25.57
CA PRO A 249 -15.35 -9.80 -26.76
C PRO A 249 -16.47 -8.80 -26.44
N ILE A 250 -17.21 -9.01 -25.35
CA ILE A 250 -18.26 -8.09 -24.90
C ILE A 250 -17.60 -6.79 -24.40
N LEU A 251 -16.53 -6.89 -23.59
CA LEU A 251 -15.81 -5.72 -23.05
C LEU A 251 -15.03 -4.91 -24.10
N VAL A 252 -14.81 -5.49 -25.29
CA VAL A 252 -14.13 -4.89 -26.45
C VAL A 252 -15.12 -4.57 -27.59
N GLY A 253 -16.42 -4.80 -27.37
CA GLY A 253 -17.48 -4.58 -28.36
C GLY A 253 -17.58 -3.14 -28.83
N LYS A 254 -17.96 -2.95 -30.11
CA LYS A 254 -18.16 -1.61 -30.72
C LYS A 254 -19.29 -0.79 -30.06
N ASP A 255 -20.13 -1.44 -29.27
CA ASP A 255 -21.19 -0.82 -28.46
C ASP A 255 -20.65 -0.09 -27.21
N ILE A 256 -19.44 -0.43 -26.76
CA ILE A 256 -18.79 0.20 -25.60
C ILE A 256 -17.96 1.39 -26.06
N LYS A 257 -18.44 2.60 -25.72
CA LYS A 257 -17.81 3.87 -26.11
C LYS A 257 -16.89 4.47 -25.04
N ASP A 258 -17.06 4.07 -23.79
CA ASP A 258 -16.38 4.68 -22.64
C ASP A 258 -16.20 3.73 -21.45
N LEU A 259 -15.37 4.16 -20.49
CA LEU A 259 -15.08 3.41 -19.27
C LEU A 259 -16.33 3.14 -18.43
N LYS A 260 -17.31 4.07 -18.44
CA LYS A 260 -18.58 3.93 -17.70
C LYS A 260 -19.37 2.74 -18.23
N SER A 261 -19.54 2.63 -19.56
CA SER A 261 -20.18 1.49 -20.22
C SER A 261 -19.40 0.19 -19.97
N ARG A 262 -18.06 0.23 -20.10
CA ARG A 262 -17.20 -0.94 -19.88
C ARG A 262 -17.26 -1.46 -18.44
N TYR A 263 -17.24 -0.54 -17.46
CA TYR A 263 -17.40 -0.84 -16.05
C TYR A 263 -18.80 -1.39 -15.74
N GLY A 264 -19.86 -0.81 -16.32
CA GLY A 264 -21.22 -1.34 -16.23
C GLY A 264 -21.31 -2.80 -16.69
N LYS A 265 -20.74 -3.12 -17.86
CA LYS A 265 -20.67 -4.51 -18.36
C LYS A 265 -19.88 -5.43 -17.43
N ILE A 266 -18.76 -4.99 -16.85
CA ILE A 266 -18.01 -5.77 -15.84
C ILE A 266 -18.90 -6.08 -14.62
N ILE A 267 -19.67 -5.09 -14.16
CA ILE A 267 -20.59 -5.23 -13.03
C ILE A 267 -21.74 -6.20 -13.37
N ASP A 268 -22.36 -6.11 -14.55
CA ASP A 268 -23.43 -7.01 -14.99
C ASP A 268 -22.95 -8.46 -15.19
N LEU A 269 -21.72 -8.65 -15.66
CA LEU A 269 -21.06 -9.96 -15.71
C LEU A 269 -20.87 -10.53 -14.30
N ILE A 270 -20.44 -9.72 -13.34
CA ILE A 270 -20.30 -10.15 -11.94
C ILE A 270 -21.65 -10.50 -11.33
N LYS A 271 -22.72 -9.74 -11.61
CA LYS A 271 -24.10 -10.11 -11.22
C LYS A 271 -24.46 -11.48 -11.81
N THR A 272 -24.49 -11.60 -13.13
CA THR A 272 -25.01 -12.79 -13.85
C THR A 272 -24.19 -14.06 -13.65
N LYS A 273 -22.89 -13.95 -13.37
CA LYS A 273 -21.97 -15.09 -13.26
C LYS A 273 -21.53 -15.39 -11.82
N CYS A 274 -21.37 -14.37 -10.99
CA CYS A 274 -20.75 -14.50 -9.66
C CYS A 274 -21.68 -14.14 -8.49
N THR A 275 -22.92 -13.71 -8.71
CA THR A 275 -23.94 -13.61 -7.66
C THR A 275 -24.88 -14.82 -7.73
N GLY A 276 -25.26 -15.36 -6.57
CA GLY A 276 -26.08 -16.58 -6.45
C GLY A 276 -25.29 -17.90 -6.34
N GLY A 277 -25.66 -18.69 -5.33
CA GLY A 277 -25.30 -20.11 -5.18
C GLY A 277 -23.80 -20.44 -5.22
N PHE A 278 -23.50 -21.66 -5.69
CA PHE A 278 -22.15 -22.23 -5.76
C PHE A 278 -21.17 -21.40 -6.59
N ARG A 279 -21.64 -20.67 -7.61
CA ARG A 279 -20.78 -19.83 -8.46
C ARG A 279 -20.13 -18.67 -7.70
N SER A 280 -20.83 -18.09 -6.72
CA SER A 280 -20.24 -17.03 -5.88
C SER A 280 -19.04 -17.54 -5.07
N THR A 281 -19.10 -18.79 -4.60
CA THR A 281 -17.98 -19.46 -3.94
C THR A 281 -16.82 -19.67 -4.91
N ILE A 282 -17.06 -20.12 -6.14
CA ILE A 282 -16.00 -20.26 -7.16
C ILE A 282 -15.32 -18.92 -7.44
N CYS A 283 -16.08 -17.85 -7.72
CA CYS A 283 -15.48 -16.54 -8.06
C CYS A 283 -14.66 -15.95 -6.90
N SER A 284 -15.15 -16.07 -5.65
CA SER A 284 -14.41 -15.61 -4.47
C SER A 284 -13.17 -16.45 -4.16
N THR A 285 -13.25 -17.79 -4.30
CA THR A 285 -12.07 -18.66 -4.20
C THR A 285 -11.04 -18.32 -5.27
N ALA A 286 -11.45 -18.16 -6.53
CA ALA A 286 -10.56 -17.74 -7.62
C ALA A 286 -9.87 -16.41 -7.33
N ALA A 287 -10.62 -15.39 -6.90
CA ALA A 287 -10.06 -14.09 -6.54
C ALA A 287 -9.04 -14.19 -5.39
N SER A 288 -9.27 -15.06 -4.39
CA SER A 288 -8.32 -15.27 -3.28
C SER A 288 -7.01 -15.94 -3.72
N ILE A 289 -7.08 -16.89 -4.67
CA ILE A 289 -5.90 -17.58 -5.23
C ILE A 289 -5.01 -16.62 -6.02
N LEU A 290 -5.59 -15.62 -6.67
CA LEU A 290 -4.88 -14.58 -7.42
C LEU A 290 -4.21 -13.53 -6.50
N GLY A 291 -4.53 -13.52 -5.21
CA GLY A 291 -3.86 -12.74 -4.18
C GLY A 291 -4.71 -11.61 -3.59
N VAL A 292 -4.25 -11.06 -2.45
CA VAL A 292 -5.01 -10.11 -1.62
C VAL A 292 -5.48 -8.88 -2.40
N GLU A 293 -4.62 -8.31 -3.25
CA GLU A 293 -4.92 -7.12 -4.05
C GLU A 293 -6.11 -7.37 -5.02
N ILE A 294 -6.13 -8.53 -5.69
CA ILE A 294 -7.21 -8.93 -6.62
C ILE A 294 -8.48 -9.30 -5.85
N SER A 295 -8.35 -9.98 -4.70
CA SER A 295 -9.47 -10.24 -3.79
C SER A 295 -10.16 -8.94 -3.34
N THR A 296 -9.40 -7.91 -2.94
CA THR A 296 -9.98 -6.61 -2.54
C THR A 296 -10.67 -5.86 -3.68
N LEU A 297 -10.14 -5.94 -4.91
CA LEU A 297 -10.81 -5.40 -6.10
C LEU A 297 -12.13 -6.14 -6.34
N TYR A 298 -12.11 -7.47 -6.32
CA TYR A 298 -13.29 -8.30 -6.54
C TYR A 298 -14.39 -8.03 -5.50
N THR A 299 -14.05 -7.88 -4.21
CA THR A 299 -15.06 -7.55 -3.19
C THR A 299 -15.72 -6.20 -3.41
N LYS A 300 -14.99 -5.18 -3.90
CA LYS A 300 -15.57 -3.88 -4.26
C LYS A 300 -16.48 -3.96 -5.47
N LEU A 301 -16.04 -4.65 -6.53
CA LEU A 301 -16.86 -4.86 -7.72
C LEU A 301 -18.14 -5.64 -7.39
N LYS A 302 -18.04 -6.69 -6.56
CA LYS A 302 -19.21 -7.43 -6.08
C LYS A 302 -20.15 -6.55 -5.24
N TYR A 303 -19.62 -5.73 -4.33
CA TYR A 303 -20.46 -4.80 -3.56
C TYR A 303 -21.21 -3.81 -4.48
N ASN A 304 -20.53 -3.25 -5.48
CA ASN A 304 -21.14 -2.33 -6.44
C ASN A 304 -22.19 -3.03 -7.32
N ALA A 305 -21.99 -4.31 -7.63
CA ALA A 305 -22.95 -5.17 -8.30
C ALA A 305 -24.19 -5.47 -7.43
N ASP A 306 -23.99 -5.96 -6.21
CA ASP A 306 -25.08 -6.36 -5.30
C ASP A 306 -25.99 -5.17 -4.91
N ASN A 307 -25.45 -3.94 -4.86
CA ASN A 307 -26.17 -2.74 -4.43
C ASN A 307 -26.63 -1.80 -5.57
N ASN A 308 -26.43 -2.17 -6.85
CA ASN A 308 -26.75 -1.32 -8.01
C ASN A 308 -26.19 0.12 -7.93
N VAL A 309 -24.95 0.26 -7.44
CA VAL A 309 -24.33 1.57 -7.19
C VAL A 309 -24.23 2.39 -8.48
N GLU A 310 -24.65 3.66 -8.42
CA GLU A 310 -24.55 4.58 -9.57
C GLU A 310 -23.09 4.78 -10.00
N ILE A 311 -22.83 4.60 -11.30
CA ILE A 311 -21.48 4.72 -11.87
C ILE A 311 -21.15 6.20 -12.06
N THR A 312 -20.66 6.83 -11.00
CA THR A 312 -20.13 8.20 -10.98
C THR A 312 -18.62 8.22 -11.26
N ASP A 313 -18.08 9.38 -11.62
CA ASP A 313 -16.62 9.58 -11.82
C ASP A 313 -15.80 9.17 -10.59
N GLY A 314 -16.34 9.34 -9.37
CA GLY A 314 -15.68 8.90 -8.13
C GLY A 314 -15.49 7.37 -8.09
N VAL A 315 -16.52 6.61 -8.48
CA VAL A 315 -16.46 5.13 -8.57
C VAL A 315 -15.46 4.70 -9.65
N LEU A 316 -15.44 5.38 -10.79
CA LEU A 316 -14.47 5.11 -11.86
C LEU A 316 -13.03 5.41 -11.43
N ILE A 317 -12.78 6.52 -10.75
CA ILE A 317 -11.46 6.84 -10.20
C ILE A 317 -11.04 5.83 -9.12
N GLU A 318 -11.95 5.35 -8.27
CA GLU A 318 -11.65 4.28 -7.30
C GLU A 318 -11.31 2.94 -7.99
N PHE A 319 -12.02 2.59 -9.06
CA PHE A 319 -11.72 1.44 -9.91
C PHE A 319 -10.32 1.56 -10.53
N ILE A 320 -10.01 2.71 -11.15
CA ILE A 320 -8.67 2.98 -11.72
C ILE A 320 -7.59 2.86 -10.64
N ASN A 321 -7.77 3.49 -9.48
CA ASN A 321 -6.83 3.41 -8.36
C ASN A 321 -6.57 1.96 -7.89
N SER A 322 -7.58 1.10 -7.98
CA SER A 322 -7.51 -0.31 -7.56
C SER A 322 -6.88 -1.21 -8.63
N VAL A 323 -7.13 -0.93 -9.92
CA VAL A 323 -6.68 -1.74 -11.06
C VAL A 323 -5.29 -1.34 -11.57
N LEU A 324 -4.97 -0.04 -11.60
CA LEU A 324 -3.74 0.49 -12.16
C LEU A 324 -2.45 -0.11 -11.56
N PRO A 325 -2.33 -0.35 -10.23
CA PRO A 325 -1.17 -1.02 -9.66
C PRO A 325 -1.02 -2.47 -10.12
N LEU A 326 -2.13 -3.18 -10.34
CA LEU A 326 -2.17 -4.56 -10.81
C LEU A 326 -1.73 -4.65 -12.27
N MET A 327 -2.24 -3.76 -13.13
CA MET A 327 -1.84 -3.67 -14.54
C MET A 327 -0.34 -3.40 -14.64
N ILE A 328 0.16 -2.34 -14.02
CA ILE A 328 1.59 -1.98 -14.01
C ILE A 328 2.45 -3.17 -13.57
N LYS A 329 2.09 -3.86 -12.48
CA LYS A 329 2.82 -5.01 -11.92
C LYS A 329 2.84 -6.25 -12.83
N ASN A 330 1.78 -6.46 -13.62
CA ASN A 330 1.66 -7.64 -14.48
C ASN A 330 2.23 -7.40 -15.89
N LEU A 331 2.24 -6.15 -16.37
CA LEU A 331 2.66 -5.77 -17.72
C LEU A 331 4.15 -5.38 -17.83
N THR A 332 4.86 -5.14 -16.73
CA THR A 332 6.28 -4.68 -16.69
C THR A 332 7.27 -5.45 -17.58
N ASP A 333 7.00 -6.73 -17.85
CA ASP A 333 7.94 -7.64 -18.51
C ASP A 333 7.32 -8.26 -19.79
N ILE A 334 6.36 -7.55 -20.39
CA ILE A 334 5.72 -7.93 -21.65
C ILE A 334 5.96 -6.81 -22.67
N THR A 335 6.82 -7.08 -23.65
CA THR A 335 7.25 -6.14 -24.69
C THR A 335 6.10 -5.52 -25.49
N GLU A 336 5.04 -6.31 -25.72
CA GLU A 336 3.85 -5.95 -26.47
C GLU A 336 3.00 -4.84 -25.80
N PHE A 337 3.34 -4.44 -24.57
CA PHE A 337 2.64 -3.40 -23.81
C PHE A 337 3.55 -2.25 -23.38
N GLU A 338 4.75 -2.08 -23.97
CA GLU A 338 5.72 -1.06 -23.53
C GLU A 338 5.16 0.38 -23.65
N GLU A 339 4.50 0.72 -24.76
CA GLU A 339 3.85 2.03 -24.92
C GLU A 339 2.70 2.25 -23.92
N ASP A 340 1.87 1.23 -23.71
CA ASP A 340 0.73 1.31 -22.80
C ASP A 340 1.20 1.41 -21.35
N PHE A 341 2.32 0.76 -21.01
CA PHE A 341 2.95 0.83 -19.71
C PHE A 341 3.42 2.24 -19.35
N ASP A 342 3.97 3.01 -20.29
CA ASP A 342 4.34 4.40 -20.07
C ASP A 342 3.11 5.32 -19.91
N LYS A 343 2.04 5.09 -20.67
CA LYS A 343 0.76 5.80 -20.48
C LYS A 343 0.19 5.52 -19.07
N LEU A 344 0.23 4.26 -18.60
CA LEU A 344 -0.18 3.88 -17.23
C LEU A 344 0.69 4.55 -16.14
N LYS A 345 2.00 4.76 -16.36
CA LYS A 345 2.86 5.51 -15.44
C LYS A 345 2.43 6.98 -15.33
N ASN A 346 2.11 7.61 -16.46
CA ASN A 346 1.68 9.01 -16.50
C ASN A 346 0.34 9.18 -15.76
N ILE A 347 -0.65 8.34 -16.06
CA ILE A 347 -1.95 8.30 -15.35
C ILE A 347 -1.75 8.14 -13.83
N LYS A 348 -0.79 7.32 -13.40
CA LYS A 348 -0.47 7.13 -11.98
C LYS A 348 0.10 8.39 -11.31
N ILE A 349 0.87 9.18 -12.04
CA ILE A 349 1.40 10.47 -11.60
C ILE A 349 0.26 11.49 -11.51
N ASP A 350 -0.59 11.57 -12.53
CA ASP A 350 -1.72 12.51 -12.62
C ASP A 350 -2.76 12.29 -11.51
N LEU A 351 -3.05 11.02 -11.16
CA LEU A 351 -3.91 10.67 -10.03
C LEU A 351 -3.31 11.00 -8.65
N GLY A 352 -2.05 11.44 -8.59
CA GLY A 352 -1.36 11.67 -7.33
C GLY A 352 -1.21 10.41 -6.48
N ILE A 353 -1.34 9.22 -7.08
CA ILE A 353 -1.02 7.95 -6.42
C ILE A 353 0.47 7.99 -6.16
N LYS A 354 0.84 8.50 -4.98
CA LYS A 354 2.19 8.43 -4.43
C LYS A 354 2.53 6.96 -4.39
N GLY A 355 3.18 6.50 -5.45
CA GLY A 355 3.57 5.11 -5.62
C GLY A 355 4.33 4.78 -4.36
N GLY A 356 3.77 3.85 -3.58
CA GLY A 356 4.28 3.52 -2.27
C GLY A 356 5.70 3.01 -2.40
N LYS A 357 6.65 3.95 -2.43
CA LYS A 357 7.89 3.85 -1.70
C LYS A 357 7.41 3.48 -0.32
N LYS A 358 7.34 2.17 -0.08
CA LYS A 358 7.56 1.59 1.24
C LYS A 358 8.89 2.19 1.62
N SER A 359 8.81 3.35 2.26
CA SER A 359 9.83 3.81 3.16
C SER A 359 10.14 2.56 3.96
N LYS A 360 11.30 1.97 3.71
CA LYS A 360 11.97 1.25 4.77
C LYS A 360 12.38 2.31 5.78
N ALA A 361 11.38 2.88 6.46
CA ALA A 361 11.21 2.64 7.88
C ALA A 361 11.46 1.14 8.09
N VAL A 362 12.76 0.82 8.11
CA VAL A 362 13.30 -0.17 9.01
C VAL A 362 12.66 0.19 10.33
N ARG A 363 11.58 -0.50 10.69
CA ARG A 363 11.21 -0.66 12.08
C ARG A 363 12.46 -1.25 12.69
N LYS A 364 13.31 -0.39 13.25
CA LYS A 364 14.31 -0.80 14.22
C LYS A 364 13.49 -1.59 15.23
N PRO A 365 13.72 -2.90 15.45
CA PRO A 365 13.35 -3.44 16.74
C PRO A 365 13.99 -2.52 17.77
N ALA A 366 13.24 -2.12 18.79
CA ALA A 366 13.76 -1.35 19.90
C ALA A 366 14.71 -2.26 20.69
N ASN A 367 15.95 -2.37 20.18
CA ASN A 367 17.14 -2.94 20.81
C ASN A 367 18.33 -2.66 19.89
N HIS A 368 19.40 -2.11 20.47
CA HIS A 368 20.51 -1.52 19.72
C HIS A 368 21.28 -2.51 18.83
N ALA A 369 21.42 -2.18 17.55
CA ALA A 369 22.54 -2.63 16.74
C ALA A 369 22.99 -1.48 15.81
N LYS A 370 24.22 -0.99 16.02
CA LYS A 370 24.90 -0.06 15.09
C LYS A 370 24.97 -0.65 13.68
N PRO A 371 25.10 0.17 12.61
CA PRO A 371 25.32 -0.35 11.26
C PRO A 371 26.51 -1.32 11.27
N THR A 372 26.22 -2.60 11.08
CA THR A 372 27.24 -3.63 11.21
C THR A 372 28.16 -3.56 9.99
N ASN A 373 29.40 -3.16 10.25
CA ASN A 373 30.49 -3.17 9.28
C ASN A 373 30.77 -4.62 8.85
N VAL A 374 30.02 -5.12 7.87
CA VAL A 374 30.09 -6.51 7.42
C VAL A 374 30.46 -6.56 5.95
N ALA A 375 31.71 -6.89 5.68
CA ALA A 375 32.19 -7.17 4.32
C ALA A 375 31.91 -8.64 3.95
N LYS A 376 31.36 -8.86 2.75
CA LYS A 376 31.39 -10.18 2.09
C LYS A 376 32.80 -10.37 1.54
N GLN A 377 33.50 -11.46 1.93
CA GLN A 377 34.87 -11.68 1.45
C GLN A 377 35.00 -12.84 0.45
N SER A 378 34.35 -13.97 0.67
CA SER A 378 34.46 -15.15 -0.22
C SER A 378 33.39 -16.21 0.06
N LYS A 379 33.29 -17.21 -0.80
CA LYS A 379 32.61 -18.47 -0.48
C LYS A 379 33.61 -19.45 0.16
N LYS A 380 33.12 -20.31 1.07
CA LYS A 380 33.87 -21.49 1.57
C LYS A 380 32.92 -22.69 1.67
N VAL A 381 33.46 -23.90 1.53
CA VAL A 381 32.70 -25.15 1.77
C VAL A 381 32.57 -25.38 3.27
N ILE A 382 31.34 -25.44 3.78
CA ILE A 382 31.02 -25.71 5.19
C ILE A 382 29.98 -26.84 5.23
N LEU A 383 30.35 -27.97 5.85
CA LEU A 383 29.52 -29.18 5.93
C LEU A 383 29.07 -29.66 4.53
N GLY A 384 30.03 -29.79 3.61
CA GLY A 384 29.80 -30.26 2.24
C GLY A 384 29.05 -29.29 1.32
N LYS A 385 28.68 -28.08 1.76
CA LYS A 385 27.95 -27.09 0.95
C LYS A 385 28.71 -25.77 0.87
N GLU A 386 28.77 -25.16 -0.31
CA GLU A 386 29.30 -23.80 -0.46
C GLU A 386 28.43 -22.79 0.28
N ARG A 387 29.07 -21.88 1.04
CA ARG A 387 28.41 -20.83 1.80
C ARG A 387 29.20 -19.52 1.72
N CYS A 388 28.51 -18.40 1.58
CA CYS A 388 29.13 -17.07 1.63
C CYS A 388 29.59 -16.74 3.05
N ILE A 389 30.84 -16.29 3.17
CA ILE A 389 31.48 -15.87 4.42
C ILE A 389 31.43 -14.35 4.54
N TYR A 390 31.07 -13.93 5.75
CA TYR A 390 30.95 -12.55 6.17
C TYR A 390 32.02 -12.29 7.24
N LYS A 391 32.77 -11.18 7.11
CA LYS A 391 33.60 -10.67 8.20
C LYS A 391 32.90 -9.51 8.88
N VAL A 392 32.72 -9.63 10.20
CA VAL A 392 32.22 -8.56 11.07
C VAL A 392 33.44 -7.78 11.57
N LYS A 393 33.51 -6.46 11.33
CA LYS A 393 34.62 -5.61 11.81
C LYS A 393 34.75 -5.73 13.34
N GLY A 394 35.97 -5.95 13.82
CA GLY A 394 36.25 -6.25 15.24
C GLY A 394 36.19 -7.74 15.60
N SER A 395 35.80 -8.63 14.67
CA SER A 395 35.87 -10.08 14.86
C SER A 395 36.83 -10.75 13.89
N ASN A 396 37.76 -11.52 14.44
CA ASN A 396 38.67 -12.38 13.66
C ASN A 396 38.00 -13.69 13.21
N LYS A 397 36.72 -13.93 13.58
CA LYS A 397 35.98 -15.16 13.26
C LYS A 397 35.19 -15.01 11.95
N ASP A 398 35.18 -16.06 11.15
CA ASP A 398 34.30 -16.18 9.99
C ASP A 398 32.83 -16.33 10.43
N HIS A 399 31.93 -15.58 9.78
CA HIS A 399 30.48 -15.65 10.00
C HIS A 399 29.72 -16.14 8.77
N ILE A 400 28.59 -16.79 9.01
CA ILE A 400 27.64 -17.27 8.01
C ILE A 400 26.23 -16.75 8.35
N LYS A 401 25.44 -16.42 7.32
CA LYS A 401 24.02 -16.04 7.52
C LYS A 401 23.15 -17.31 7.63
N TYR A 402 22.55 -17.55 8.79
CA TYR A 402 21.65 -18.67 9.07
C TYR A 402 20.34 -18.15 9.67
N LYS A 403 19.19 -18.59 9.14
CA LYS A 403 17.84 -18.12 9.55
C LYS A 403 17.71 -16.58 9.69
N GLY A 404 18.44 -15.82 8.88
CA GLY A 404 18.42 -14.36 8.88
C GLY A 404 19.54 -13.68 9.70
N THR A 405 20.10 -14.33 10.71
CA THR A 405 21.16 -13.79 11.58
C THR A 405 22.56 -14.20 11.12
N LEU A 406 23.58 -13.43 11.49
CA LEU A 406 24.98 -13.82 11.31
C LEU A 406 25.46 -14.57 12.55
N ILE A 407 25.90 -15.80 12.37
CA ILE A 407 26.48 -16.64 13.44
C ILE A 407 27.88 -17.10 13.03
N THR A 408 28.73 -17.47 13.99
CA THR A 408 30.07 -17.96 13.64
C THR A 408 29.99 -19.31 12.92
N VAL A 409 30.97 -19.61 12.06
CA VAL A 409 31.06 -20.91 11.39
C VAL A 409 31.19 -22.07 12.40
N ALA A 410 31.76 -21.82 13.59
CA ALA A 410 31.86 -22.81 14.66
C ALA A 410 30.48 -23.15 15.24
N ASP A 411 29.64 -22.15 15.51
CA ASP A 411 28.31 -22.34 16.08
C ASP A 411 27.35 -22.98 15.07
N TYR A 412 27.43 -22.58 13.79
CA TYR A 412 26.72 -23.26 12.71
C TYR A 412 27.10 -24.75 12.62
N LYS A 413 28.39 -25.09 12.76
CA LYS A 413 28.87 -26.49 12.83
C LYS A 413 28.43 -27.24 14.10
N LYS A 414 28.08 -26.56 15.20
CA LYS A 414 27.48 -27.18 16.40
C LYS A 414 26.00 -27.46 16.17
N LEU A 415 25.24 -26.44 15.75
CA LEU A 415 23.79 -26.54 15.47
C LEU A 415 23.47 -27.67 14.48
N MET A 416 24.19 -27.74 13.35
CA MET A 416 23.96 -28.78 12.34
C MET A 416 24.37 -30.18 12.81
N ARG A 417 25.36 -30.32 13.72
CA ARG A 417 25.74 -31.62 14.29
C ARG A 417 24.74 -32.14 15.32
N GLY A 418 24.07 -31.26 16.06
CA GLY A 418 22.91 -31.65 16.89
C GLY A 418 21.76 -32.18 16.04
N LEU A 419 21.52 -31.55 14.88
CA LEU A 419 20.48 -31.92 13.91
C LEU A 419 20.79 -33.19 13.08
N MET A 420 22.02 -33.72 13.16
CA MET A 420 22.44 -34.99 12.53
C MET A 420 22.58 -36.15 13.54
N ARG A 421 22.19 -35.94 14.80
CA ARG A 421 22.12 -36.99 15.85
C ARG A 421 20.68 -37.42 16.16
N ILE A 422 19.74 -36.98 15.33
CA ILE A 422 18.34 -37.39 15.23
C ILE A 422 18.19 -37.99 13.83
#